data_AF-A0A960JHL8-F1
#
_entry.id   AF-A0A960JHL8-F1
#
_cell.length_a   1.000
_cell.length_b   1.000
_cell.length_c   1.000
_cell.angle_alpha   90.00
_cell.angle_beta   90.00
_cell.angle_gamma   90.00
#
_symmetry.space_group_name_H-M   'P 1'
#
loop_
_entity.id
_entity.type
_entity.pdbx_description
1 polymer ?
#
loop_
_entity_poly.entity_id
_entity_poly.type
_entity_poly.pdbx_seq_one_letter_code
_entity_poly.pdbx_strand_id
1 'polypeptide(L)' 'REAQFDTNYTVCGTVIDGMNNVRTIAGSPRNGERPIEDVKIKSITIKKRDAN' A
#
# COMPACT_ATOMS: atom_id res chain seq x y z
N ARG A 1 5.95 10.82 3.49
CA ARG A 1 7.25 10.13 3.57
C ARG A 1 7.88 10.51 4.90
N GLU A 2 8.37 9.55 5.66
CA GLU A 2 9.03 9.82 6.93
C GLU A 2 10.53 9.57 6.76
N ALA A 3 11.36 10.59 6.99
CA ALA A 3 12.80 10.53 6.76
C ALA A 3 13.51 9.46 7.61
N GLN A 4 12.93 9.10 8.77
CA GLN A 4 13.45 8.04 9.64
C GLN A 4 13.52 6.65 8.98
N PHE A 5 12.72 6.42 7.93
CA PHE A 5 12.75 5.17 7.18
C PHE A 5 13.72 5.19 6.00
N ASP A 6 14.28 6.35 5.66
CA ASP A 6 15.33 6.43 4.65
C ASP A 6 16.56 5.66 5.13
N THR A 7 17.25 4.97 4.22
CA THR A 7 18.43 4.09 4.47
C THR A 7 18.16 2.81 5.28
N ASN A 8 17.03 2.72 5.99
CA ASN A 8 16.61 1.51 6.71
C ASN A 8 15.76 0.57 5.86
N TYR A 9 15.11 1.09 4.80
CA TYR A 9 14.25 0.33 3.92
C TYR A 9 14.50 0.66 2.45
N THR A 10 14.49 -0.36 1.58
CA THR A 10 14.61 -0.19 0.13
C THR A 10 13.28 0.25 -0.46
N VAL A 11 13.25 1.43 -1.08
CA VAL A 11 12.09 1.90 -1.84
C VAL A 11 12.06 1.20 -3.21
N CYS A 12 10.99 0.47 -3.52
CA CYS A 12 10.86 -0.29 -4.77
C CYS A 12 9.66 0.13 -5.66
N GLY A 13 8.84 1.09 -5.21
CA GLY A 13 7.69 1.55 -5.99
C GLY A 13 6.91 2.66 -5.29
N THR A 14 5.94 3.19 -6.02
CA THR A 14 4.98 4.18 -5.52
C THR A 14 3.59 3.86 -6.04
N VAL A 15 2.57 4.19 -5.26
CA VAL A 15 1.17 4.07 -5.70
C VAL A 15 0.88 5.22 -6.67
N ILE A 16 0.63 4.88 -7.94
CA ILE A 16 0.31 5.87 -8.99
C ILE A 16 -1.20 6.02 -9.25
N ASP A 17 -2.00 5.06 -8.79
CA ASP A 17 -3.45 5.04 -8.93
C ASP A 17 -4.10 4.36 -7.72
N GLY A 18 -5.33 4.72 -7.39
CA GLY A 18 -6.10 4.11 -6.29
C GLY A 18 -5.74 4.62 -4.89
N MET A 19 -5.19 5.83 -4.76
CA MET A 19 -4.86 6.43 -3.44
C MET A 19 -6.07 6.55 -2.49
N ASN A 20 -7.30 6.63 -3.01
CA ASN A 20 -8.49 6.56 -2.17
C ASN A 20 -8.62 5.22 -1.43
N ASN A 21 -8.23 4.11 -2.06
CA ASN A 21 -8.23 2.79 -1.41
C ASN A 21 -7.21 2.73 -0.27
N VAL A 22 -6.03 3.35 -0.46
CA VAL A 22 -5.01 3.46 0.60
C VAL A 22 -5.58 4.17 1.82
N ARG A 23 -6.32 5.28 1.60
CA ARG A 23 -6.98 6.03 2.70
C ARG A 23 -8.05 5.19 3.40
N THR A 24 -8.87 4.46 2.64
CA THR A 24 -9.89 3.57 3.21
C THR A 24 -9.28 2.46 4.06
N ILE A 25 -8.18 1.84 3.60
CA ILE A 25 -7.46 0.80 4.36
C ILE A 25 -6.85 1.41 5.63
N ALA A 26 -6.20 2.57 5.54
CA ALA A 26 -5.61 3.26 6.68
C ALA A 26 -6.64 3.67 7.74
N GLY A 27 -7.88 3.94 7.33
CA GLY A 27 -8.99 4.29 8.22
C GLY A 27 -9.77 3.11 8.79
N SER A 28 -9.39 1.87 8.47
CA SER A 28 -10.13 0.68 8.92
C SER A 28 -10.04 0.51 10.46
N PRO A 29 -11.15 0.13 11.14
CA PRO A 29 -11.12 -0.13 12.57
C PRO A 29 -10.06 -1.18 12.94
N ARG A 30 -9.28 -0.90 13.98
CA ARG A 30 -8.13 -1.72 14.39
C ARG A 30 -8.07 -1.93 15.89
N ASN A 31 -7.57 -3.10 16.29
CA ASN A 31 -7.15 -3.40 17.66
C ASN A 31 -5.60 -3.38 17.69
N GLY A 32 -5.02 -2.32 18.24
CA GLY A 32 -3.59 -2.03 18.11
C GLY A 32 -3.21 -1.76 16.64
N GLU A 33 -2.24 -2.49 16.10
CA GLU A 33 -1.82 -2.38 14.69
C GLU A 33 -2.60 -3.31 13.75
N ARG A 34 -3.41 -4.23 14.29
CA ARG A 34 -4.15 -5.21 13.48
C ARG A 34 -5.58 -4.71 13.20
N PRO A 35 -6.03 -4.70 11.93
CA PRO A 35 -7.45 -4.50 11.60
C PRO A 35 -8.36 -5.50 12.34
N ILE A 36 -9.53 -5.03 12.78
CA ILE A 36 -10.55 -5.90 13.43
C ILE A 36 -11.12 -6.88 12.39
N GLU A 37 -11.44 -6.36 11.21
CA GLU A 37 -11.80 -7.17 10.04
C GLU A 37 -10.60 -7.33 9.12
N ASP A 38 -10.37 -8.55 8.63
CA ASP A 38 -9.22 -8.86 7.77
C ASP A 38 -9.30 -8.12 6.41
N VAL A 39 -8.28 -7.30 6.12
CA VAL A 39 -8.07 -6.71 4.79
C VAL A 39 -7.20 -7.65 3.95
N LYS A 40 -7.77 -8.31 2.94
CA LYS A 40 -7.09 -9.36 2.15
C LYS A 40 -6.81 -8.90 0.71
N ILE A 41 -5.60 -9.19 0.22
CA ILE A 41 -5.27 -9.10 -1.20
C ILE A 41 -5.90 -10.30 -1.91
N LYS A 42 -6.87 -10.06 -2.79
CA LYS A 42 -7.61 -11.12 -3.50
C LYS A 42 -6.90 -11.60 -4.76
N SER A 43 -6.28 -10.67 -5.49
CA SER A 43 -5.57 -10.93 -6.73
C SER A 43 -4.55 -9.82 -7.00
N ILE A 44 -3.54 -10.13 -7.81
CA ILE A 44 -2.54 -9.18 -8.30
C ILE A 44 -2.47 -9.33 -9.82
N THR A 45 -2.52 -8.21 -10.54
CA THR A 45 -2.38 -8.18 -12.00
C THR A 45 -1.12 -7.44 -12.38
N ILE A 46 -0.22 -8.11 -13.10
CA ILE A 46 1.01 -7.52 -13.62
C ILE A 46 0.69 -6.84 -14.94
N LYS A 47 0.84 -5.51 -15.00
CA LYS A 47 0.75 -4.75 -16.25
C LYS A 47 2.14 -4.62 -16.85
N LYS A 48 2.29 -4.99 -18.12
CA LYS A 48 3.52 -4.71 -18.87
C LYS A 48 3.61 -3.19 -19.07
N ARG A 49 4.82 -2.65 -19.01
CA ARG A 49 5.05 -1.26 -19.40
C ARG A 49 4.77 -1.16 -20.90
N ASP A 50 3.94 -0.20 -21.30
CA ASP A 50 3.71 0.07 -22.71
C ASP A 50 5.04 0.49 -23.34
N ALA A 51 5.43 -0.19 -24.42
CA ALA A 51 6.61 0.15 -25.20
C ALA A 51 6.25 1.30 -26.13
N ASN A 52 6.43 2.53 -25.65
CA ASN A 52 6.45 3.73 -26.48
C ASN A 52 7.90 4.20 -26.64
#